data_AF-A0AAV1M971-F1
#
_entry.id   AF-A0AAV1M971-F1
#
_cell.length_a   1.000
_cell.length_b   1.000
_cell.length_c   1.000
_cell.angle_alpha   90.00
_cell.angle_beta   90.00
_cell.angle_gamma   90.00
#
_symmetry.space_group_name_H-M   'P 1'
#
loop_
_entity.id
_entity.type
_entity.pdbx_description
1 polymer ?
#
loop_
_entity_poly.entity_id
_entity_poly.type
_entity_poly.pdbx_seq_one_letter_code
_entity_poly.pdbx_strand_id
1 'polypeptide(L)'
;MDKYLSDSNVSVNIDKTATNLISMRNKRARKEDLPQEFTKFRNEIKEMLAFFISTQQSELKVITSNLKDIQITNNNIETAVTNLSCQNEKFRKKIELLELQGKKDREYIVLLEDKIEDLQRSHKKTCIEIKNVPKMPQENNSDLINMIMKLFTHLSLEMDSRDLKDIYRLPSRKEGLKKAFDTVSVPILVQRLEAIGIRSKALSLFDSYLRDRRQQFKIDNLLSEEENIV
;
A
#
# COMPACT_ATOMS: atom_id res chain seq x y z
N MET A 1 12.42 38.48 -10.85
CA MET A 1 12.21 38.67 -12.29
C MET A 1 10.78 39.17 -12.47
N ASP A 2 10.44 40.35 -12.97
CA ASP A 2 11.13 41.62 -13.21
C ASP A 2 10.10 42.71 -12.90
N LYS A 3 10.48 43.73 -12.11
CA LYS A 3 9.65 44.90 -11.77
C LYS A 3 9.82 45.94 -12.86
N TYR A 4 8.80 46.15 -13.69
CA TYR A 4 8.71 47.32 -14.55
C TYR A 4 7.79 48.37 -13.91
N LEU A 5 8.40 49.36 -13.28
CA LEU A 5 7.76 50.60 -12.81
C LEU A 5 8.07 51.68 -13.84
N SER A 6 7.03 52.25 -14.46
CA SER A 6 7.15 53.39 -15.37
C SER A 6 6.41 54.58 -14.76
N ASP A 7 7.12 55.36 -13.97
CA ASP A 7 6.66 56.65 -13.45
C ASP A 7 6.90 57.74 -14.50
N SER A 8 5.83 58.26 -15.10
CA SER A 8 5.89 59.48 -15.92
C SER A 8 5.34 60.66 -15.11
N ASN A 9 6.23 61.28 -14.33
CA ASN A 9 5.97 62.52 -13.61
C ASN A 9 6.19 63.71 -14.56
N VAL A 10 5.13 64.19 -15.22
CA VAL A 10 5.15 65.46 -15.96
C VAL A 10 4.76 66.58 -15.00
N SER A 11 5.74 67.10 -14.27
CA SER A 11 5.60 68.33 -13.49
C SER A 11 5.66 69.54 -14.44
N VAL A 12 4.51 70.09 -14.81
CA VAL A 12 4.43 71.35 -15.56
C VAL A 12 4.71 72.49 -14.60
N ASN A 13 5.91 73.08 -14.74
CA ASN A 13 6.30 74.33 -14.09
C ASN A 13 5.40 75.47 -14.58
N ILE A 14 4.69 76.10 -13.64
CA ILE A 14 3.87 77.29 -13.89
C ILE A 14 4.80 78.49 -13.86
N ASP A 15 5.23 78.94 -15.04
CA ASP A 15 5.92 80.22 -15.19
C ASP A 15 4.97 81.37 -14.85
N LYS A 16 5.23 81.97 -13.69
CA LYS A 16 4.56 83.17 -13.19
C LYS A 16 5.01 84.37 -14.00
N THR A 17 4.28 84.70 -15.07
CA THR A 17 4.46 85.99 -15.76
C THR A 17 3.84 87.12 -14.93
N ALA A 18 4.56 88.24 -14.85
CA ALA A 18 4.25 89.38 -13.99
C ALA A 18 2.93 90.08 -14.36
N THR A 19 2.19 90.45 -13.32
CA THR A 19 0.91 91.18 -13.35
C THR A 19 1.06 92.57 -13.95
N ASN A 20 0.67 92.71 -15.22
CA ASN A 20 0.45 94.01 -15.84
C ASN A 20 -0.85 94.65 -15.29
N LEU A 21 -0.68 95.69 -14.47
CA LEU A 21 -1.72 96.61 -14.00
C LEU A 21 -2.23 97.45 -15.19
N ILE A 22 -3.11 96.85 -16.02
CA ILE A 22 -3.80 97.56 -17.09
C ILE A 22 -5.10 98.14 -16.52
N SER A 23 -5.17 99.46 -16.56
CA SER A 23 -6.27 100.35 -16.18
C SER A 23 -7.67 99.73 -16.28
N MET A 24 -8.43 99.85 -15.19
CA MET A 24 -9.87 99.56 -15.12
C MET A 24 -10.65 100.49 -16.04
N ARG A 25 -10.73 100.15 -17.32
CA ARG A 25 -11.75 100.67 -18.22
C ARG A 25 -12.98 99.81 -17.99
N ASN A 26 -14.00 100.37 -17.34
CA ASN A 26 -15.32 99.75 -17.22
C ASN A 26 -15.84 99.42 -18.62
N LYS A 27 -15.53 98.21 -19.11
CA LYS A 27 -16.13 97.66 -20.31
C LYS A 27 -17.61 97.52 -19.99
N ARG A 28 -18.42 98.34 -20.64
CA ARG A 28 -19.88 98.19 -20.66
C ARG A 28 -20.18 96.72 -20.89
N ALA A 29 -20.96 96.11 -20.00
CA ALA A 29 -21.42 94.75 -20.17
C ALA A 29 -22.07 94.67 -21.55
N ARG A 30 -21.35 94.08 -22.53
CA ARG A 30 -22.00 93.64 -23.76
C ARG A 30 -22.99 92.59 -23.26
N LYS A 31 -24.28 92.87 -23.42
CA LYS A 31 -25.27 91.79 -23.44
C LYS A 31 -24.75 90.85 -24.51
N GLU A 32 -24.17 89.74 -24.08
CA GLU A 32 -23.89 88.64 -24.96
C GLU A 32 -25.26 88.15 -25.42
N ASP A 33 -25.76 88.71 -26.52
CA ASP A 33 -26.73 88.02 -27.36
C ASP A 33 -25.97 86.85 -27.97
N LEU A 34 -25.69 85.86 -27.12
CA LEU A 34 -25.20 84.57 -27.52
C LEU A 34 -26.29 84.02 -28.44
N PRO A 35 -25.97 83.68 -29.70
CA PRO A 35 -26.94 83.12 -30.62
C PRO A 35 -27.62 81.93 -29.94
N GLN A 36 -28.95 81.92 -29.93
CA GLN A 36 -29.75 80.87 -29.30
C GLN A 36 -29.33 79.46 -29.78
N GLU A 37 -28.86 79.37 -31.03
CA GLU A 37 -28.25 78.19 -31.66
C GLU A 37 -27.00 77.68 -30.94
N PHE A 38 -26.13 78.55 -30.45
CA PHE A 38 -24.91 78.15 -29.72
C PHE A 38 -25.25 77.49 -28.38
N THR A 39 -26.27 78.01 -27.69
CA THR A 39 -26.75 77.42 -26.44
C THR A 39 -27.34 76.04 -26.68
N LYS A 40 -28.07 75.86 -27.78
CA LYS A 40 -28.63 74.57 -28.20
C LYS A 40 -27.54 73.55 -28.51
N PHE A 41 -26.57 73.91 -29.35
CA PHE A 41 -25.43 73.06 -29.68
C PHE A 41 -24.60 72.66 -28.44
N ARG A 42 -24.35 73.61 -27.54
CA ARG A 42 -23.66 73.35 -26.26
C ARG A 42 -24.42 72.32 -25.42
N ASN A 43 -25.75 72.39 -25.40
CA ASN A 43 -26.59 71.44 -24.66
C ASN A 43 -26.56 70.06 -25.32
N GLU A 44 -26.63 69.97 -26.65
CA GLU A 44 -26.52 68.71 -27.39
C GLU A 44 -25.16 68.02 -27.14
N ILE A 45 -24.03 68.76 -27.15
CA ILE A 45 -22.72 68.20 -26.80
C ILE A 45 -22.68 67.70 -25.35
N LYS A 46 -23.26 68.46 -24.41
CA LYS A 46 -23.31 68.05 -23.00
C LYS A 46 -24.13 66.78 -22.83
N GLU A 47 -25.29 66.69 -23.49
CA GLU A 47 -26.15 65.51 -23.45
C GLU A 47 -25.45 64.30 -24.07
N MET A 48 -24.78 64.46 -25.20
CA MET A 48 -23.99 63.41 -25.85
C MET A 48 -22.85 62.93 -24.94
N LEU A 49 -22.09 63.84 -24.32
CA LEU A 49 -21.01 63.49 -23.39
C LEU A 49 -21.55 62.82 -22.13
N ALA A 50 -22.67 63.30 -21.59
CA ALA A 50 -23.31 62.70 -20.42
C ALA A 50 -23.80 61.28 -20.74
N PHE A 51 -24.44 61.09 -21.91
CA PHE A 51 -24.84 59.78 -22.40
C PHE A 51 -23.64 58.84 -22.53
N PHE A 52 -22.57 59.28 -23.19
CA PHE A 52 -21.36 58.50 -23.38
C PHE A 52 -20.70 58.10 -22.04
N ILE A 53 -20.55 59.05 -21.11
CA ILE A 53 -20.01 58.78 -19.76
C ILE A 53 -20.91 57.77 -19.02
N SER A 54 -22.23 57.91 -19.13
CA SER A 54 -23.15 56.99 -18.46
C SER A 54 -23.06 55.57 -19.01
N THR A 55 -22.89 55.41 -20.33
CA THR A 55 -22.67 54.12 -21.00
C THR A 55 -21.31 53.52 -20.61
N GLN A 56 -20.24 54.31 -20.59
CA GLN A 56 -18.94 53.83 -20.12
C GLN A 56 -18.97 53.41 -18.66
N GLN A 57 -19.69 54.14 -17.79
CA GLN A 57 -19.83 53.77 -16.39
C GLN A 57 -20.60 52.46 -16.21
N SER A 58 -21.62 52.19 -17.02
CA SER A 58 -22.35 50.92 -16.95
C SER A 58 -21.50 49.75 -17.44
N GLU A 59 -20.76 49.91 -18.55
CA GLU A 59 -19.81 48.91 -19.04
C GLU A 59 -18.69 48.63 -18.04
N LEU A 60 -18.10 49.67 -17.45
CA LEU A 60 -17.06 49.53 -16.42
C LEU A 60 -17.58 48.80 -15.18
N LYS A 61 -18.86 48.98 -14.80
CA LYS A 61 -19.48 48.21 -13.71
C LYS A 61 -19.54 46.72 -14.05
N VAL A 62 -19.94 46.37 -15.27
CA VAL A 62 -19.99 44.97 -15.73
C VAL A 62 -18.60 44.35 -15.78
N ILE A 63 -17.60 45.08 -16.29
CA ILE A 63 -16.21 44.61 -16.30
C ILE A 63 -15.70 44.40 -14.87
N THR A 64 -15.98 45.33 -13.96
CA THR A 64 -15.54 45.25 -12.57
C THR A 64 -16.20 44.08 -11.82
N SER A 65 -17.49 43.80 -12.08
CA SER A 65 -18.14 42.62 -11.50
C SER A 65 -17.52 41.33 -12.04
N ASN A 66 -17.31 41.22 -13.35
CA ASN A 66 -16.70 40.05 -13.96
C ASN A 66 -15.27 39.80 -13.44
N LEU A 67 -14.48 40.87 -13.21
CA LEU A 67 -13.15 40.76 -12.63
C LEU A 67 -13.19 40.22 -11.19
N LYS A 68 -14.18 40.61 -10.38
CA LYS A 68 -14.36 40.06 -9.03
C LYS A 68 -14.70 38.58 -9.08
N ASP A 69 -15.58 38.17 -10.00
CA ASP A 69 -15.95 36.77 -10.16
C ASP A 69 -14.74 35.93 -10.58
N ILE A 70 -13.94 36.43 -11.54
CA ILE A 70 -12.68 35.79 -11.94
C ILE A 70 -11.73 35.65 -10.75
N GLN A 71 -11.57 36.70 -9.94
CA GLN A 71 -10.71 36.66 -8.76
C GLN A 71 -11.18 35.62 -7.75
N ILE A 72 -12.50 35.53 -7.51
CA ILE A 72 -13.09 34.51 -6.63
C ILE A 72 -12.84 33.11 -7.20
N THR A 73 -13.04 32.91 -8.51
CA THR A 73 -12.78 31.61 -9.13
C THR A 73 -11.30 31.20 -9.03
N ASN A 74 -10.36 32.12 -9.22
CA ASN A 74 -8.94 31.84 -9.09
C ASN A 74 -8.57 31.44 -7.66
N ASN A 75 -9.09 32.14 -6.66
CA ASN A 75 -8.87 31.78 -5.25
C ASN A 75 -9.42 30.38 -4.92
N ASN A 76 -10.59 30.04 -5.46
CA ASN A 76 -11.18 28.72 -5.29
C ASN A 76 -10.35 27.63 -5.97
N ILE A 77 -9.83 27.89 -7.17
CA ILE A 77 -8.93 26.97 -7.88
C ILE A 77 -7.66 26.74 -7.07
N GLU A 78 -7.03 27.80 -6.56
CA GLU A 78 -5.82 27.68 -5.74
C GLU A 78 -6.07 26.85 -4.47
N THR A 79 -7.20 27.09 -3.80
CA THR A 79 -7.61 26.30 -2.63
C THR A 79 -7.86 24.82 -3.00
N ALA A 80 -8.48 24.55 -4.15
CA ALA A 80 -8.71 23.19 -4.62
C ALA A 80 -7.38 22.47 -4.95
N VAL A 81 -6.45 23.17 -5.63
CA VAL A 81 -5.14 22.62 -6.01
C VAL A 81 -4.28 22.32 -4.80
N THR A 82 -4.24 23.21 -3.81
CA THR A 82 -3.50 22.99 -2.55
C THR A 82 -4.07 21.81 -1.77
N ASN A 83 -5.40 21.69 -1.69
CA ASN A 83 -6.07 20.56 -1.06
C ASN A 83 -5.77 19.23 -1.78
N LEU A 84 -5.86 19.20 -3.11
CA LEU A 84 -5.52 18.01 -3.92
C LEU A 84 -4.04 17.61 -3.75
N SER A 85 -3.14 18.59 -3.71
CA SER A 85 -1.71 18.34 -3.50
C SER A 85 -1.44 17.69 -2.14
N CYS A 86 -2.08 18.20 -1.08
CA CYS A 86 -1.99 17.63 0.27
C CYS A 86 -2.58 16.20 0.33
N GLN A 87 -3.71 15.94 -0.34
CA GLN A 87 -4.29 14.60 -0.40
C GLN A 87 -3.37 13.62 -1.15
N ASN A 88 -2.79 14.04 -2.28
CA ASN A 88 -1.87 13.21 -3.06
C ASN A 88 -0.63 12.83 -2.24
N GLU A 89 -0.08 13.75 -1.44
CA GLU A 89 1.04 13.44 -0.54
C GLU A 89 0.65 12.41 0.53
N LYS A 90 -0.54 12.53 1.13
CA LYS A 90 -1.06 11.56 2.10
C LYS A 90 -1.25 10.17 1.48
N PHE A 91 -1.81 10.09 0.27
CA PHE A 91 -2.00 8.82 -0.42
C PHE A 91 -0.67 8.18 -0.80
N ARG A 92 0.30 8.97 -1.27
CA ARG A 92 1.65 8.49 -1.55
C ARG A 92 2.29 7.85 -0.32
N LYS A 93 2.26 8.53 0.82
CA LYS A 93 2.79 7.98 2.10
C LYS A 93 2.07 6.68 2.49
N LYS A 94 0.75 6.62 2.30
CA LYS A 94 -0.03 5.41 2.59
C LYS A 94 0.35 4.25 1.67
N ILE A 95 0.57 4.51 0.38
CA ILE A 95 1.03 3.50 -0.58
C ILE A 95 2.41 2.97 -0.18
N GLU A 96 3.36 3.85 0.12
CA GLU A 96 4.71 3.46 0.55
C GLU A 96 4.69 2.58 1.82
N LEU A 97 3.82 2.91 2.80
CA LEU A 97 3.63 2.09 4.00
C LEU A 97 3.04 0.71 3.69
N LEU A 98 2.06 0.63 2.79
CA LEU A 98 1.44 -0.64 2.40
C LEU A 98 2.42 -1.52 1.62
N GLU A 99 3.25 -0.95 0.76
CA GLU A 99 4.29 -1.68 0.04
C GLU A 99 5.35 -2.24 1.00
N LEU A 100 5.78 -1.44 1.98
CA LEU A 100 6.71 -1.88 3.01
C LEU A 100 6.13 -3.02 3.84
N GLN A 101 4.87 -2.91 4.25
CA GLN A 101 4.19 -3.97 4.99
C GLN A 101 4.05 -5.24 4.14
N GLY A 102 3.66 -5.11 2.88
CA GLY A 102 3.55 -6.25 1.96
C GLY A 102 4.89 -6.98 1.75
N LYS A 103 6.02 -6.26 1.82
CA LYS A 103 7.35 -6.90 1.81
C LYS A 103 7.60 -7.73 3.07
N LYS A 104 7.32 -7.17 4.26
CA LYS A 104 7.49 -7.87 5.54
C LYS A 104 6.59 -9.11 5.64
N ASP A 105 5.35 -9.00 5.18
CA ASP A 105 4.40 -10.10 5.21
C ASP A 105 4.86 -11.25 4.31
N ARG A 106 5.42 -10.97 3.13
CA ARG A 106 6.00 -11.99 2.25
C ARG A 106 7.18 -12.70 2.90
N GLU A 107 8.09 -11.94 3.51
CA GLU A 107 9.23 -12.52 4.24
C GLU A 107 8.72 -13.45 5.35
N TYR A 108 7.73 -13.00 6.12
CA TYR A 108 7.13 -13.82 7.18
C TYR A 108 6.42 -15.08 6.66
N ILE A 109 5.73 -14.99 5.52
CA ILE A 109 5.09 -16.16 4.87
C ILE A 109 6.14 -17.20 4.52
N VAL A 110 7.27 -16.81 3.92
CA VAL A 110 8.36 -17.75 3.59
C VAL A 110 8.86 -18.48 4.83
N LEU A 111 9.03 -17.78 5.96
CA LEU A 111 9.46 -18.41 7.21
C LEU A 111 8.45 -19.41 7.74
N LEU A 112 7.16 -19.10 7.63
CA LEU A 112 6.10 -20.02 8.04
C LEU A 112 6.03 -21.24 7.13
N GLU A 113 6.21 -21.07 5.83
CA GLU A 113 6.25 -22.16 4.85
C GLU A 113 7.41 -23.12 5.13
N ASP A 114 8.62 -22.58 5.35
CA ASP A 114 9.80 -23.38 5.70
C ASP A 114 9.57 -24.15 7.01
N LYS A 115 9.03 -23.48 8.03
CA LYS A 115 8.72 -24.13 9.32
C LYS A 115 7.70 -25.25 9.17
N ILE A 116 6.65 -25.04 8.38
CA ILE A 116 5.63 -26.08 8.12
C ILE A 116 6.25 -27.24 7.35
N GLU A 117 7.07 -26.96 6.34
CA GLU A 117 7.73 -28.00 5.57
C GLU A 117 8.63 -28.87 6.47
N ASP A 118 9.41 -28.24 7.36
CA ASP A 118 10.29 -28.97 8.27
C ASP A 118 9.52 -29.80 9.29
N LEU A 119 8.41 -29.28 9.84
CA LEU A 119 7.51 -30.06 10.70
C LEU A 119 6.94 -31.27 9.96
N GLN A 120 6.52 -31.11 8.71
CA GLN A 120 6.00 -32.21 7.89
C GLN A 120 7.09 -33.22 7.53
N ARG A 121 8.30 -32.77 7.19
CA ARG A 121 9.46 -33.63 6.93
C ARG A 121 9.85 -34.40 8.20
N SER A 122 9.83 -33.77 9.37
CA SER A 122 10.10 -34.39 10.66
C SER A 122 9.07 -35.49 10.95
N HIS A 123 7.78 -35.17 10.82
CA HIS A 123 6.70 -36.13 11.01
C HIS A 123 6.81 -37.34 10.08
N LYS A 124 7.15 -37.15 8.79
CA LYS A 124 7.29 -38.25 7.84
C LYS A 124 8.45 -39.20 8.18
N LYS A 125 9.47 -38.77 8.92
CA LYS A 125 10.64 -39.61 9.27
C LYS A 125 10.30 -40.66 10.33
N THR A 126 9.33 -40.38 11.18
CA THR A 126 8.84 -41.34 12.19
C THR A 126 7.71 -42.21 11.65
N CYS A 127 7.28 -41.97 10.39
CA CYS A 127 6.25 -42.75 9.74
C CYS A 127 6.81 -43.86 8.84
N ILE A 128 6.24 -45.06 8.96
CA ILE A 128 6.49 -46.21 8.10
C ILE A 128 5.29 -46.38 7.17
N GLU A 129 5.54 -46.36 5.85
CA GLU A 129 4.51 -46.63 4.85
C GLU A 129 4.55 -48.10 4.41
N ILE A 130 3.48 -48.84 4.71
CA ILE A 130 3.27 -50.22 4.27
C ILE A 130 2.35 -50.21 3.04
N LYS A 131 2.87 -50.71 1.92
CA LYS A 131 2.15 -50.83 0.64
C LYS A 131 1.55 -52.22 0.47
N ASN A 132 0.55 -52.31 -0.40
CA ASN A 132 -0.12 -53.55 -0.80
C ASN A 132 -0.78 -54.32 0.36
N VAL A 133 -1.26 -53.60 1.36
CA VAL A 133 -1.97 -54.19 2.48
C VAL A 133 -3.42 -54.47 2.06
N PRO A 134 -3.87 -55.74 2.02
CA PRO A 134 -5.24 -56.09 1.63
C PRO A 134 -6.27 -55.38 2.51
N LYS A 135 -7.35 -54.87 1.91
CA LYS A 135 -8.41 -54.17 2.63
C LYS A 135 -9.55 -55.14 2.94
N MET A 136 -9.94 -55.25 4.20
CA MET A 136 -11.10 -56.01 4.62
C MET A 136 -12.37 -55.13 4.58
N PRO A 137 -13.55 -55.69 4.26
CA PRO A 137 -14.81 -54.98 4.43
C PRO A 137 -15.03 -54.73 5.93
N GLN A 138 -15.30 -53.47 6.30
CA GLN A 138 -15.50 -53.04 7.71
C GLN A 138 -14.30 -53.25 8.64
N GLU A 139 -13.10 -52.92 8.16
CA GLU A 139 -11.89 -52.94 8.97
C GLU A 139 -11.87 -51.86 10.07
N ASN A 140 -11.52 -52.26 11.29
CA ASN A 140 -11.33 -51.38 12.44
C ASN A 140 -9.84 -51.17 12.78
N ASN A 141 -9.55 -50.22 13.67
CA ASN A 141 -8.18 -49.93 14.10
C ASN A 141 -7.48 -51.16 14.74
N SER A 142 -8.22 -51.93 15.54
CA SER A 142 -7.72 -53.20 16.11
C SER A 142 -7.26 -54.20 15.05
N ASP A 143 -7.93 -54.26 13.90
CA ASP A 143 -7.59 -55.18 12.82
C ASP A 143 -6.29 -54.77 12.15
N LEU A 144 -6.09 -53.46 11.97
CA LEU A 144 -4.85 -52.88 11.45
C LEU A 144 -3.68 -53.16 12.39
N ILE A 145 -3.84 -52.94 13.70
CA ILE A 145 -2.82 -53.25 14.71
C ILE A 145 -2.47 -54.74 14.66
N ASN A 146 -3.46 -55.62 14.67
CA ASN A 146 -3.24 -57.06 14.58
C ASN A 146 -2.50 -57.48 13.30
N MET A 147 -2.80 -56.83 12.17
CA MET A 147 -2.13 -57.09 10.90
C MET A 147 -0.65 -56.69 10.95
N ILE A 148 -0.36 -55.52 11.52
CA ILE A 148 1.01 -55.07 11.74
C ILE A 148 1.73 -56.01 12.71
N MET A 149 1.14 -56.36 13.85
CA MET A 149 1.74 -57.27 14.82
C MET A 149 2.10 -58.62 14.18
N LYS A 150 1.23 -59.18 13.33
CA LYS A 150 1.53 -60.40 12.57
C LYS A 150 2.69 -60.22 11.59
N LEU A 151 2.76 -59.08 10.90
CA LEU A 151 3.86 -58.75 10.00
C LEU A 151 5.19 -58.70 10.75
N PHE A 152 5.24 -57.99 11.88
CA PHE A 152 6.44 -57.88 12.72
C PHE A 152 6.86 -59.25 13.28
N THR A 153 5.91 -60.06 13.78
CA THR A 153 6.19 -61.44 14.21
C THR A 153 6.77 -62.29 13.08
N HIS A 154 6.27 -62.15 11.85
CA HIS A 154 6.80 -62.87 10.69
C HIS A 154 8.23 -62.45 10.34
N LEU A 155 8.56 -61.17 10.55
CA LEU A 155 9.91 -60.63 10.40
C LEU A 155 10.83 -60.95 11.60
N SER A 156 10.37 -61.74 12.57
CA SER A 156 11.07 -62.03 13.82
C SER A 156 11.41 -60.77 14.63
N LEU A 157 10.54 -59.76 14.53
CA LEU A 157 10.62 -58.53 15.30
C LEU A 157 9.56 -58.57 16.38
N GLU A 158 9.98 -58.57 17.64
CA GLU A 158 9.08 -58.31 18.74
C GLU A 158 8.59 -56.86 18.62
N MET A 159 7.33 -56.58 18.90
CA MET A 159 6.82 -55.21 18.98
C MET A 159 5.61 -55.25 19.90
N ASP A 160 5.44 -54.22 20.72
CA ASP A 160 4.23 -54.08 21.52
C ASP A 160 3.26 -53.13 20.80
N SER A 161 1.96 -53.38 20.96
CA SER A 161 0.89 -52.45 20.60
C SER A 161 1.07 -51.05 21.18
N ARG A 162 1.75 -50.92 22.32
CA ARG A 162 2.08 -49.62 22.95
C ARG A 162 3.13 -48.81 22.18
N ASP A 163 3.89 -49.48 21.32
CA ASP A 163 4.95 -48.87 20.52
C ASP A 163 4.40 -48.15 19.27
N LEU A 164 3.15 -48.47 18.93
CA LEU A 164 2.39 -47.92 17.81
C LEU A 164 1.66 -46.65 18.26
N LYS A 165 2.03 -45.51 17.68
CA LYS A 165 1.39 -44.24 18.05
C LYS A 165 0.08 -44.01 17.32
N ASP A 166 0.05 -44.26 16.02
CA ASP A 166 -1.14 -44.10 15.18
C ASP A 166 -1.02 -44.98 13.93
N ILE A 167 -2.15 -45.50 13.49
CA ILE A 167 -2.26 -46.42 12.36
C ILE A 167 -3.53 -46.14 11.56
N TYR A 168 -3.35 -45.83 10.29
CA TYR A 168 -4.47 -45.52 9.42
C TYR A 168 -4.15 -45.80 7.96
N ARG A 169 -5.21 -45.96 7.17
CA ARG A 169 -5.10 -46.10 5.73
C ARG A 169 -5.17 -44.75 5.05
N LEU A 170 -4.24 -44.50 4.14
CA LEU A 170 -4.36 -43.33 3.27
C LEU A 170 -5.44 -43.53 2.21
N PRO A 171 -6.14 -42.45 1.83
CA PRO A 171 -6.98 -42.45 0.64
C PRO A 171 -6.12 -42.76 -0.59
N SER A 172 -6.52 -43.78 -1.35
CA SER A 172 -5.88 -44.18 -2.62
C SER A 172 -6.86 -43.92 -3.76
N ARG A 173 -6.35 -43.46 -4.90
CA ARG A 173 -7.14 -43.27 -6.13
C ARG A 173 -7.55 -44.61 -6.78
N LYS A 174 -6.89 -45.72 -6.42
CA LYS A 174 -7.21 -47.07 -6.92
C LYS A 174 -7.98 -47.86 -5.85
N GLU A 175 -9.11 -48.43 -6.23
CA GLU A 175 -9.85 -49.37 -5.39
C GLU A 175 -9.06 -50.68 -5.21
N GLY A 176 -9.08 -51.24 -3.99
CA GLY A 176 -8.48 -52.54 -3.68
C GLY A 176 -7.13 -52.52 -2.95
N LEU A 177 -6.23 -51.56 -3.23
CA LEU A 177 -4.92 -51.45 -2.58
C LEU A 177 -4.73 -50.06 -1.96
N LYS A 178 -4.73 -50.00 -0.62
CA LYS A 178 -4.49 -48.77 0.14
C LYS A 178 -3.18 -48.87 0.91
N LYS A 179 -2.47 -47.75 1.00
CA LYS A 179 -1.26 -47.60 1.83
C LYS A 179 -1.69 -47.54 3.30
N ALA A 180 -1.03 -48.28 4.17
CA ALA A 180 -1.16 -48.11 5.62
C ALA A 180 0.06 -47.32 6.11
N PHE A 181 -0.16 -46.31 6.95
CA PHE A 181 0.91 -45.60 7.64
C PHE A 181 0.90 -46.02 9.10
N ASP A 182 2.09 -46.18 9.64
CA ASP A 182 2.34 -46.40 11.06
C ASP A 182 3.35 -45.36 11.55
N THR A 183 3.20 -44.87 12.77
CA THR A 183 4.17 -43.94 13.37
C THR A 183 4.84 -44.62 14.55
N VAL A 184 6.13 -44.94 14.43
CA VAL A 184 6.91 -45.65 15.45
C VAL A 184 7.74 -44.65 16.24
N SER A 185 7.84 -44.84 17.56
CA SER A 185 8.67 -43.98 18.39
C SER A 185 10.17 -44.11 18.01
N VAL A 186 10.89 -42.98 18.03
CA VAL A 186 12.30 -42.94 17.63
C VAL A 186 13.20 -43.91 18.43
N PRO A 187 13.11 -43.97 19.78
CA PRO A 187 13.95 -44.89 20.55
C PRO A 187 13.71 -46.36 20.17
N ILE A 188 12.45 -46.71 19.90
CA ILE A 188 12.06 -48.07 19.53
C ILE A 188 12.54 -48.37 18.11
N LEU A 189 12.39 -47.44 17.17
CA LEU A 189 12.90 -47.60 15.82
C LEU A 189 14.40 -47.90 15.82
N VAL A 190 15.20 -47.13 16.57
CA VAL A 190 16.65 -47.37 16.67
C VAL A 190 16.95 -48.74 17.28
N GLN A 191 16.29 -49.11 18.38
CA GLN A 191 16.46 -50.42 19.02
C GLN A 191 16.12 -51.58 18.08
N ARG A 192 15.10 -51.40 17.22
CA ARG A 192 14.70 -52.43 16.25
C ARG A 192 15.65 -52.49 15.05
N LEU A 193 16.18 -51.38 14.56
CA LEU A 193 17.23 -51.38 13.54
C LEU A 193 18.45 -52.19 14.02
N GLU A 194 18.82 -52.03 15.28
CA GLU A 194 19.89 -52.83 15.91
C GLU A 194 19.56 -54.33 15.94
N ALA A 195 18.33 -54.69 16.32
CA ALA A 195 17.86 -56.07 16.36
C ALA A 195 17.85 -56.75 14.98
N ILE A 196 17.54 -56.00 13.90
CA ILE A 196 17.58 -56.48 12.51
C ILE A 196 19.04 -56.68 12.02
N GLY A 197 20.03 -56.28 12.82
CA GLY A 197 21.45 -56.47 12.52
C GLY A 197 22.10 -55.23 11.90
N ILE A 198 21.43 -54.08 11.85
CA ILE A 198 22.07 -52.81 11.53
C ILE A 198 22.89 -52.40 12.75
N ARG A 199 24.21 -52.50 12.65
CA ARG A 199 25.13 -52.25 13.77
C ARG A 199 26.14 -51.17 13.42
N SER A 200 26.96 -50.80 14.41
CA SER A 200 28.15 -49.96 14.23
C SER A 200 27.80 -48.57 13.66
N LYS A 201 28.59 -48.08 12.70
CA LYS A 201 28.49 -46.72 12.17
C LYS A 201 27.10 -46.39 11.59
N ALA A 202 26.45 -47.37 10.97
CA ALA A 202 25.10 -47.18 10.40
C ALA A 202 24.07 -46.94 11.51
N LEU A 203 24.08 -47.76 12.57
CA LEU A 203 23.20 -47.58 13.73
C LEU A 203 23.48 -46.26 14.45
N SER A 204 24.75 -45.92 14.69
CA SER A 204 25.12 -44.64 15.31
C SER A 204 24.67 -43.45 14.48
N LEU A 205 24.70 -43.59 13.15
CA LEU A 205 24.24 -42.56 12.23
C LEU A 205 22.72 -42.38 12.34
N PHE A 206 21.95 -43.48 12.34
CA PHE A 206 20.50 -43.41 12.57
C PHE A 206 20.14 -42.86 13.94
N ASP A 207 20.82 -43.30 15.00
CA ASP A 207 20.56 -42.85 16.37
C ASP A 207 20.83 -41.34 16.52
N SER A 208 22.01 -40.89 16.08
CA SER A 208 22.37 -39.46 16.07
C SER A 208 21.45 -38.61 15.18
N TYR A 209 21.01 -39.15 14.05
CA TYR A 209 20.12 -38.45 13.13
C TYR A 209 18.69 -38.32 13.68
N LEU A 210 18.26 -39.21 14.56
CA LEU A 210 16.87 -39.26 15.03
C LEU A 210 16.69 -38.71 16.47
N ARG A 211 17.67 -38.79 17.38
CA ARG A 211 17.51 -38.41 18.80
C ARG A 211 17.82 -36.94 19.13
N ASP A 212 18.92 -36.38 18.64
CA ASP A 212 19.40 -35.06 19.06
C ASP A 212 19.25 -34.01 17.95
N ARG A 213 18.06 -33.97 17.35
CA ARG A 213 17.78 -33.05 16.25
C ARG A 213 17.54 -31.64 16.79
N ARG A 214 18.61 -30.87 16.73
CA ARG A 214 18.58 -29.44 16.92
C ARG A 214 18.35 -28.74 15.58
N GLN A 215 17.49 -27.74 15.60
CA GLN A 215 17.25 -26.91 14.44
C GLN A 215 17.55 -25.45 14.76
N GLN A 216 18.14 -24.80 13.77
CA GLN A 216 18.42 -23.39 13.77
C GLN A 216 18.13 -22.86 12.37
N PHE A 217 17.47 -21.72 12.28
CA PHE A 217 17.14 -21.07 11.02
C PHE A 217 18.06 -19.86 10.85
N LYS A 218 18.60 -19.66 9.65
CA LYS A 218 19.41 -18.49 9.31
C LYS A 218 18.71 -17.69 8.23
N ILE A 219 18.41 -16.42 8.53
CA ILE A 219 17.79 -15.48 7.61
C ILE A 219 18.77 -14.31 7.48
N ASP A 220 19.34 -14.15 6.28
CA ASP A 220 20.43 -13.20 6.03
C ASP A 220 21.59 -13.34 7.03
N ASN A 221 21.75 -12.37 7.93
CA ASN A 221 22.78 -12.34 8.98
C ASN A 221 22.26 -12.67 10.38
N LEU A 222 20.99 -13.06 10.50
CA LEU A 222 20.37 -13.43 11.77
C LEU A 222 20.25 -14.96 11.85
N LEU A 223 20.74 -15.54 12.95
CA LEU A 223 20.46 -16.93 13.32
C LEU A 223 19.42 -16.94 14.44
N SER A 224 18.45 -17.87 14.36
CA SER A 224 17.55 -18.16 15.47
C SER A 224 18.30 -18.82 16.62
N GLU A 225 17.64 -18.90 17.78
CA GLU A 225 18.10 -19.81 18.83
C GLU A 225 17.96 -21.26 18.35
N GLU A 226 18.78 -22.14 18.94
CA GLU A 226 18.79 -23.57 18.64
C GLU A 226 17.65 -24.24 19.42
N GLU A 227 16.69 -24.83 18.70
CA GLU A 227 15.52 -25.50 19.30
C GLU A 227 15.61 -27.02 19.11
N ASN A 228 15.26 -27.79 20.14
CA ASN A 228 15.21 -29.25 20.05
C ASN A 228 13.85 -29.69 19.50
N ILE A 229 13.83 -30.43 18.40
CA ILE A 229 12.60 -30.80 17.67
C ILE A 229 12.04 -32.16 18.13
N VAL A 230 12.82 -32.96 18.85
CA VAL A 230 12.48 -34.35 19.24
C VAL A 230 12.46 -34.50 20.75
#